data_AF-A0A7J5D944-F1
#
_entry.id   AF-A0A7J5D944-F1
#
_cell.length_a   1.000
_cell.length_b   1.000
_cell.length_c   1.000
_cell.angle_alpha   90.00
_cell.angle_beta   90.00
_cell.angle_gamma   90.00
#
_symmetry.space_group_name_H-M   'P 1'
#
loop_
_entity.id
_entity.type
_entity.pdbx_description
1 polymer ?
#
loop_
_entity_poly.entity_id
_entity_poly.type
_entity_poly.pdbx_seq_one_letter_code
_entity_poly.pdbx_strand_id
1 'polypeptide(L)'
;MGVGGTARRYCRECGDPLPQTMAAEAVFCSGRCRSRRWRRLQQTRQRVMAMQRGEHAECPVCGRSWTVGVERSKAAVYCSDRCRVRACRQRRASRNGVTETP
;
A
#
# COMPACT_ATOMS: atom_id res chain seq x y z
N MET A 1 45.60 -23.51 -11.66
CA MET A 1 44.91 -23.12 -10.41
C MET A 1 43.80 -22.14 -10.80
N GLY A 2 42.54 -22.53 -10.67
CA GLY A 2 41.40 -21.73 -11.16
C GLY A 2 41.17 -20.50 -10.27
N VAL A 3 41.15 -19.32 -10.87
CA VAL A 3 40.76 -18.07 -10.22
C VAL A 3 39.27 -18.13 -9.87
N GLY A 4 38.97 -18.56 -8.65
CA GLY A 4 37.64 -18.49 -8.06
C GLY A 4 37.26 -17.04 -7.78
N GLY A 5 36.95 -16.28 -8.84
CA GLY A 5 36.38 -14.94 -8.71
C GLY A 5 35.03 -15.07 -8.01
N THR A 6 34.98 -14.74 -6.72
CA THR A 6 33.72 -14.57 -5.99
C THR A 6 33.00 -13.39 -6.63
N ALA A 7 32.14 -13.69 -7.61
CA ALA A 7 31.29 -12.69 -8.25
C ALA A 7 30.67 -11.82 -7.14
N ARG A 8 30.90 -10.51 -7.21
CA ARG A 8 30.44 -9.60 -6.16
C ARG A 8 28.92 -9.70 -6.11
N ARG A 9 28.39 -10.27 -5.03
CA ARG A 9 26.96 -10.47 -4.85
C ARG A 9 26.36 -9.21 -4.24
N TYR A 10 25.15 -8.87 -4.65
CA TYR A 10 24.45 -7.68 -4.19
C TYR A 10 23.13 -8.06 -3.54
N CYS A 11 22.75 -7.30 -2.52
CA CYS A 11 21.49 -7.47 -1.83
C CYS A 11 20.33 -7.17 -2.77
N ARG A 12 19.38 -8.12 -2.94
CA ARG A 12 18.18 -7.94 -3.78
C ARG A 12 17.17 -6.90 -3.27
N GLU A 13 17.50 -6.22 -2.19
CA GLU A 13 16.60 -5.29 -1.51
C GLU A 13 17.14 -3.85 -1.56
N CYS A 14 18.37 -3.63 -1.08
CA CYS A 14 18.98 -2.31 -1.05
C CYS A 14 20.01 -2.09 -2.17
N GLY A 15 20.46 -3.15 -2.85
CA GLY A 15 21.50 -3.08 -3.87
C GLY A 15 22.93 -3.06 -3.32
N ASP A 16 23.12 -3.00 -2.00
CA ASP A 16 24.46 -2.99 -1.39
C ASP A 16 25.20 -4.33 -1.59
N PRO A 17 26.55 -4.32 -1.66
CA PRO A 17 27.33 -5.55 -1.70
C PRO A 17 27.04 -6.45 -0.49
N LEU A 18 26.89 -7.74 -0.73
CA LEU A 18 26.82 -8.73 0.34
C LEU A 18 28.23 -8.90 0.95
N PRO A 19 28.33 -8.97 2.28
CA PRO A 19 29.59 -9.30 2.94
C PRO A 19 30.16 -10.62 2.43
N GLN A 20 31.47 -10.70 2.24
CA GLN A 20 32.13 -11.94 1.82
C GLN A 20 32.03 -13.05 2.89
N THR A 21 31.83 -12.65 4.14
CA THR A 21 31.61 -13.54 5.29
C THR A 21 30.22 -14.17 5.31
N MET A 22 29.30 -13.73 4.44
CA MET A 22 27.97 -14.32 4.33
C MET A 22 27.97 -15.55 3.43
N ALA A 23 27.14 -16.52 3.82
CA ALA A 23 26.91 -17.76 3.09
C ALA A 23 26.66 -17.52 1.60
N ALA A 24 27.10 -18.46 0.74
CA ALA A 24 27.04 -18.34 -0.72
C ALA A 24 25.61 -18.19 -1.28
N GLU A 25 24.62 -18.66 -0.51
CA GLU A 25 23.19 -18.56 -0.80
C GLU A 25 22.52 -17.30 -0.23
N ALA A 26 23.25 -16.46 0.53
CA ALA A 26 22.68 -15.25 1.10
C ALA A 26 22.13 -14.32 0.00
N VAL A 27 20.88 -13.88 0.18
CA VAL A 27 20.15 -13.01 -0.76
C VAL A 27 20.04 -11.56 -0.26
N PHE A 28 20.14 -11.37 1.06
CA PHE A 28 19.96 -10.08 1.73
C PHE A 28 21.17 -9.76 2.59
N CYS A 29 21.57 -8.48 2.64
CA CYS A 29 22.69 -8.03 3.47
C CYS A 29 22.40 -8.08 4.97
N SER A 30 21.13 -8.15 5.38
CA SER A 30 20.72 -8.12 6.78
C SER A 30 19.30 -8.64 7.00
N GLY A 31 18.97 -8.95 8.25
CA GLY A 31 17.59 -9.23 8.68
C GLY A 31 16.62 -8.07 8.43
N ARG A 32 17.12 -6.82 8.40
CA ARG A 32 16.34 -5.62 8.04
C ARG A 32 15.88 -5.68 6.59
N CYS A 33 16.79 -5.98 5.66
CA CYS A 33 16.46 -6.12 4.24
C CYS A 33 15.52 -7.29 3.97
N ARG A 34 15.73 -8.42 4.66
CA ARG A 34 14.79 -9.57 4.62
C ARG A 34 13.38 -9.15 5.08
N SER A 35 13.28 -8.46 6.21
CA SER A 35 12.02 -7.98 6.76
C SER A 35 11.32 -6.97 5.85
N ARG A 36 12.07 -6.04 5.23
CA ARG A 36 11.52 -5.10 4.25
C ARG A 36 10.92 -5.83 3.06
N ARG A 37 11.67 -6.78 2.47
CA ARG A 37 11.20 -7.58 1.35
C ARG A 37 9.94 -8.37 1.70
N TRP A 38 9.90 -8.99 2.88
CA TRP A 38 8.73 -9.71 3.38
C TRP A 38 7.50 -8.79 3.49
N ARG A 39 7.65 -7.60 4.10
CA ARG A 39 6.54 -6.64 4.26
C ARG A 39 5.99 -6.19 2.91
N ARG A 40 6.85 -5.88 1.93
CA ARG A 40 6.40 -5.51 0.57
C ARG A 40 5.70 -6.67 -0.13
N LEU A 41 6.25 -7.88 -0.05
CA LEU A 41 5.61 -9.06 -0.63
C LEU A 41 4.22 -9.30 -0.02
N GLN A 42 4.10 -9.14 1.30
CA GLN A 42 2.83 -9.30 1.98
C GLN A 42 1.82 -8.21 1.58
N GLN A 43 2.25 -6.95 1.42
CA GLN A 43 1.39 -5.89 0.91
C GLN A 43 0.90 -6.17 -0.51
N THR A 44 1.77 -6.63 -1.41
CA THR A 44 1.39 -7.02 -2.77
C THR A 44 0.38 -8.17 -2.74
N ARG A 45 0.62 -9.21 -1.93
CA ARG A 45 -0.34 -10.32 -1.76
C ARG A 45 -1.70 -9.84 -1.29
N GLN A 46 -1.74 -8.96 -0.28
CA GLN A 46 -3.01 -8.42 0.22
C GLN A 46 -3.75 -7.59 -0.85
N ARG A 47 -3.03 -6.82 -1.67
CA ARG A 47 -3.62 -6.10 -2.80
C ARG A 47 -4.20 -7.05 -3.84
N VAL A 48 -3.47 -8.10 -4.22
CA VAL A 48 -3.96 -9.11 -5.17
C VAL A 48 -5.19 -9.82 -4.62
N MET A 49 -5.20 -10.22 -3.36
CA MET A 49 -6.37 -10.84 -2.72
C MET A 49 -7.57 -9.88 -2.64
N ALA A 50 -7.33 -8.59 -2.42
CA ALA A 50 -8.38 -7.58 -2.45
C ALA A 50 -8.97 -7.39 -3.86
N MET A 51 -8.12 -7.39 -4.90
CA MET A 51 -8.58 -7.40 -6.29
C MET A 51 -9.42 -8.65 -6.59
N GLN A 52 -8.98 -9.83 -6.15
CA GLN A 52 -9.71 -11.09 -6.39
C GLN A 52 -11.06 -11.15 -5.67
N ARG A 53 -11.15 -10.61 -4.44
CA ARG A 53 -12.42 -10.54 -3.71
C ARG A 53 -13.44 -9.59 -4.34
N GLY A 54 -13.00 -8.61 -5.14
CA GLY A 54 -13.89 -7.66 -5.79
C GLY A 54 -14.69 -6.80 -4.80
N GLU A 55 -14.17 -6.58 -3.58
CA GLU A 55 -14.81 -5.69 -2.61
C GLU A 55 -14.72 -4.25 -3.11
N HIS A 56 -15.86 -3.69 -3.49
CA HIS A 56 -15.99 -2.30 -3.91
C HIS A 56 -16.66 -1.48 -2.81
N ALA A 57 -16.21 -0.24 -2.64
CA ALA A 57 -16.89 0.76 -1.83
C ALA A 57 -17.28 1.94 -2.71
N GLU A 58 -18.37 2.61 -2.35
CA GLU A 58 -18.91 3.75 -3.08
C GLU A 58 -18.81 5.03 -2.25
N CYS A 59 -18.55 6.15 -2.93
CA CYS A 59 -18.56 7.44 -2.27
C CYS A 59 -19.99 7.90 -2.00
N PRO A 60 -20.39 8.16 -0.73
CA PRO A 60 -21.75 8.61 -0.40
C PRO A 60 -22.06 10.03 -0.90
N VAL A 61 -21.09 10.72 -1.50
CA VAL A 61 -21.21 12.12 -1.94
C VAL A 61 -21.34 12.24 -3.45
N CYS A 62 -20.75 11.33 -4.21
CA CYS A 62 -20.68 11.43 -5.67
C CYS A 62 -20.89 10.11 -6.41
N GLY A 63 -21.14 9.00 -5.70
CA GLY A 63 -21.40 7.69 -6.32
C GLY A 63 -20.18 7.02 -6.96
N ARG A 64 -18.97 7.61 -6.86
CA ARG A 64 -17.77 6.97 -7.41
C ARG A 64 -17.43 5.71 -6.60
N SER A 65 -17.33 4.57 -7.28
CA SER A 65 -16.85 3.31 -6.70
C SER A 65 -15.32 3.17 -6.79
N TRP A 66 -14.74 2.38 -5.88
CA TRP A 66 -13.34 1.97 -5.91
C TRP A 66 -13.14 0.59 -5.28
N THR A 67 -12.06 -0.08 -5.65
CA THR A 67 -11.63 -1.36 -5.08
C THR A 67 -10.99 -1.14 -3.71
N VAL A 68 -11.59 -1.72 -2.67
CA VAL A 68 -11.17 -1.57 -1.27
C VAL A 68 -9.79 -2.19 -1.06
N GLY A 69 -8.88 -1.47 -0.39
CA GLY A 69 -7.52 -1.95 -0.10
C GLY A 69 -6.54 -1.88 -1.28
N VAL A 70 -7.02 -1.55 -2.47
CA VAL A 70 -6.21 -1.42 -3.70
C VAL A 70 -6.07 0.05 -4.09
N GLU A 71 -7.19 0.68 -4.43
CA GLU A 71 -7.21 2.07 -4.86
C GLU A 71 -7.22 3.03 -3.66
N ARG A 72 -7.96 2.65 -2.60
CA ARG A 72 -8.05 3.37 -1.31
C ARG A 72 -7.90 2.40 -0.15
N SER A 73 -7.59 2.92 1.04
CA SER A 73 -7.50 2.09 2.25
C SER A 73 -8.84 1.47 2.62
N LYS A 74 -8.82 0.36 3.38
CA LYS A 74 -10.05 -0.28 3.88
C LYS A 74 -10.91 0.64 4.76
N ALA A 75 -10.29 1.63 5.39
CA ALA A 75 -10.96 2.63 6.22
C ALA A 75 -11.43 3.87 5.43
N ALA A 76 -11.20 3.93 4.11
CA ALA A 76 -11.60 5.08 3.31
C ALA A 76 -13.11 5.08 3.08
N VAL A 77 -13.76 6.19 3.42
CA VAL A 77 -15.21 6.43 3.22
C VAL A 77 -15.48 7.33 2.01
N TYR A 78 -14.52 8.16 1.63
CA TYR A 78 -14.67 9.12 0.54
C TYR A 78 -13.62 8.86 -0.54
N CYS A 79 -14.01 9.04 -1.80
CA CYS A 79 -13.09 8.84 -2.93
C CYS A 79 -11.97 9.90 -2.96
N SER A 80 -12.21 11.07 -2.35
CA SER A 80 -11.30 12.22 -2.34
C SER A 80 -11.55 13.16 -1.16
N ASP A 81 -10.57 14.02 -0.88
CA ASP A 81 -10.70 15.09 0.11
C ASP A 81 -11.82 16.08 -0.21
N ARG A 82 -12.09 16.35 -1.50
CA ARG A 82 -13.20 17.23 -1.91
C ARG A 82 -14.54 16.67 -1.43
N CYS A 83 -14.75 15.35 -1.57
CA CYS A 83 -15.97 14.69 -1.11
C CYS A 83 -16.05 14.67 0.42
N ARG A 84 -14.93 14.42 1.11
CA ARG A 84 -14.84 14.52 2.58
C ARG A 84 -15.27 15.90 3.08
N VAL A 85 -14.74 16.97 2.49
CA VAL A 85 -15.07 18.35 2.86
C VAL A 85 -16.53 18.67 2.57
N ARG A 86 -17.07 18.24 1.42
CA ARG A 86 -18.50 18.43 1.10
C ARG A 86 -19.41 17.75 2.13
N ALA A 87 -19.12 16.50 2.48
CA ALA A 87 -19.86 15.79 3.53
C ALA A 87 -19.75 16.47 4.90
N CYS A 88 -18.57 17.02 5.24
CA CYS A 88 -18.40 17.82 6.46
C CYS A 88 -19.26 19.09 6.44
N ARG A 89 -19.36 19.79 5.31
CA ARG A 89 -20.20 20.99 5.16
C ARG A 89 -21.68 20.66 5.26
N GLN A 90 -22.14 19.62 4.56
CA GLN A 90 -23.53 19.14 4.63
C GLN A 90 -23.93 18.78 6.06
N ARG A 91 -23.10 17.99 6.76
CA ARG A 91 -23.36 17.64 8.18
C ARG A 91 -23.44 18.86 9.10
N ARG A 92 -22.63 19.89 8.85
CA ARG A 92 -22.69 21.15 9.61
C ARG A 92 -23.97 21.93 9.29
N ALA A 93 -24.39 21.99 8.02
CA ALA A 93 -25.62 22.65 7.61
C ALA A 93 -26.85 21.96 8.22
N SER A 94 -26.92 20.63 8.17
CA SER A 94 -27.99 19.85 8.79
C SER A 94 -28.02 20.00 10.31
N ARG A 95 -26.85 20.09 10.97
CA ARG A 95 -26.76 20.33 12.42
C ARG A 95 -27.19 21.74 12.83
N ASN A 96 -26.99 22.71 11.94
CA ASN A 96 -27.32 24.10 12.19
C ASN A 96 -28.73 24.48 11.70
N GLY A 97 -29.55 23.51 11.26
CA GLY A 97 -30.97 23.72 10.99
C GLY A 97 -31.29 24.59 9.79
N VAL A 98 -30.46 24.63 8.74
CA VAL A 98 -30.84 25.31 7.50
C VAL A 98 -31.65 24.36 6.62
N THR A 99 -32.97 24.36 6.83
CA THR A 99 -33.94 23.95 5.81
C THR A 99 -34.11 25.09 4.83
N GLU A 100 -33.37 25.07 3.72
CA GLU A 100 -33.73 25.86 2.55
C GLU A 100 -33.96 24.89 1.38
N THR A 101 -35.23 24.46 1.30
CA THR A 101 -35.92 23.95 0.11
C THR A 101 -36.07 25.11 -0.89
N PRO A 102 -35.74 24.95 -2.18
CA PRO A 102 -36.69 24.46 -3.20
C PRO A 102 -36.18 23.26 -4.03
#